data_AF-A0A967PDH8-F1
#
_entry.id   AF-A0A967PDH8-F1
#
_cell.length_a   1.000
_cell.length_b   1.000
_cell.length_c   1.000
_cell.angle_alpha   90.00
_cell.angle_beta   90.00
_cell.angle_gamma   90.00
#
_symmetry.space_group_name_H-M   'P 1'
#
loop_
_entity.id
_entity.type
_entity.pdbx_description
1 polymer ?
#
loop_
_entity_poly.entity_id
_entity_poly.type
_entity_poly.pdbx_seq_one_letter_code
_entity_poly.pdbx_strand_id
1 'polypeptide(L)'
;AETNPEQLVASLLQDAFSDDLNPQRYNEVRDVYPKIQGKTRLFIARGQKDDMNKRKLVSFIKNKANVEDRSIDDVQVFEKFSFITVPLKEAEHIIECFKKDNAGRRPLVEMATKSKKKK
;
A
#
# COMPACT_ATOMS: atom_id res chain seq x y z
N ALA A 1 -3.46 37.28 -39.98
CA ALA A 1 -3.22 36.51 -38.74
C ALA A 1 -3.04 35.06 -39.16
N GLU A 2 -1.79 34.60 -39.25
CA GLU A 2 -1.49 33.22 -39.61
C GLU A 2 -1.92 32.34 -38.43
N THR A 3 -3.00 31.59 -38.60
CA THR A 3 -3.40 30.58 -37.62
C THR A 3 -2.37 29.48 -37.65
N ASN A 4 -1.49 29.46 -36.64
CA ASN A 4 -0.51 28.40 -36.46
C ASN A 4 -1.26 27.05 -36.42
N PRO A 5 -0.91 26.07 -37.28
CA PRO A 5 -1.56 24.76 -37.30
C PRO A 5 -1.59 24.09 -35.93
N GLU A 6 -0.59 24.35 -35.08
CA GLU A 6 -0.55 23.87 -33.70
C GLU A 6 -1.73 24.40 -32.85
N GLN A 7 -2.11 25.67 -33.04
CA GLN A 7 -3.23 26.27 -32.31
C GLN A 7 -4.58 25.69 -32.77
N LEU A 8 -4.73 25.38 -34.06
CA LEU A 8 -5.92 24.72 -34.60
C LEU A 8 -6.05 23.28 -34.12
N VAL A 9 -4.94 22.54 -34.06
CA VAL A 9 -4.94 21.17 -33.53
C VAL A 9 -5.21 21.19 -32.03
N ALA A 10 -4.62 22.12 -31.28
CA ALA A 10 -4.85 22.26 -29.84
C ALA A 10 -6.31 22.62 -29.54
N SER A 11 -6.93 23.54 -30.29
CA SER A 11 -8.33 23.91 -30.09
C SER A 11 -9.27 22.76 -30.45
N LEU A 12 -8.99 22.02 -31.52
CA LEU A 12 -9.77 20.83 -31.89
C LEU A 12 -9.70 19.73 -30.82
N LEU A 13 -8.50 19.47 -30.29
CA LEU A 13 -8.31 18.51 -29.21
C LEU A 13 -8.99 18.95 -27.91
N GLN A 14 -8.92 20.25 -27.60
CA GLN A 14 -9.59 20.79 -26.43
C GLN A 14 -11.11 20.69 -26.56
N ASP A 15 -11.68 20.97 -27.73
CA ASP A 15 -13.13 20.85 -27.96
C ASP A 15 -13.59 19.39 -27.87
N ALA A 16 -12.90 18.48 -28.57
CA ALA A 16 -13.26 17.07 -28.65
C ALA A 16 -13.07 16.30 -27.32
N PHE A 17 -12.11 16.70 -26.48
CA PHE A 17 -11.73 15.98 -25.26
C PHE A 17 -11.74 16.86 -24.00
N SER A 18 -12.42 18.01 -24.02
CA SER A 18 -12.49 18.96 -22.90
C SER A 18 -12.91 18.34 -21.58
N ASP A 19 -13.86 17.40 -21.62
CA ASP A 19 -14.37 16.69 -20.45
C ASP A 19 -13.41 15.61 -19.91
N ASP A 20 -12.62 14.99 -20.80
CA ASP A 20 -11.70 13.91 -20.47
C ASP A 20 -10.33 14.43 -20.02
N LEU A 21 -9.81 15.45 -20.70
CA LEU A 21 -8.50 16.06 -20.46
C LEU A 21 -8.54 17.20 -19.44
N ASN A 22 -9.50 17.18 -18.50
CA ASN A 22 -9.62 18.22 -17.49
C ASN A 22 -8.62 17.99 -16.34
N PRO A 23 -7.58 18.84 -16.16
CA PRO A 23 -6.59 18.71 -15.09
C PRO A 23 -7.19 18.65 -13.69
N GLN A 24 -8.35 19.29 -13.48
CA GLN A 24 -9.06 19.32 -12.20
C GLN A 24 -9.72 17.98 -11.85
N ARG A 25 -9.96 17.11 -12.85
CA ARG A 25 -10.56 15.78 -12.66
C ARG A 25 -9.51 14.69 -12.48
N TYR A 26 -8.26 14.92 -12.88
CA TYR A 26 -7.17 13.98 -12.62
C TYR A 26 -6.77 14.05 -11.14
N ASN A 27 -6.79 12.89 -10.48
CA ASN A 27 -6.13 12.76 -9.19
C ASN A 27 -4.62 12.92 -9.38
N GLU A 28 -3.96 13.58 -8.42
CA GLU A 28 -2.49 13.61 -8.39
C GLU A 28 -1.95 12.18 -8.49
N VAL A 29 -1.04 11.95 -9.45
CA VAL A 29 -0.29 10.70 -9.54
C VAL A 29 0.56 10.59 -8.28
N ARG A 30 0.14 9.72 -7.38
CA ARG A 30 0.80 9.49 -6.10
C ARG A 30 1.17 8.01 -6.05
N ASP A 31 2.36 7.70 -5.52
CA ASP A 31 2.72 6.36 -5.01
C ASP A 31 1.95 6.04 -3.72
N VAL A 32 0.68 6.45 -3.65
CA VAL A 32 -0.16 6.28 -2.49
C VAL A 32 -1.01 5.06 -2.76
N TYR A 33 -0.63 3.97 -2.10
CA TYR A 33 -1.46 2.79 -2.00
C TYR A 33 -2.89 3.22 -1.62
N PRO A 34 -3.91 2.82 -2.41
CA PRO A 34 -5.28 3.22 -2.14
C PRO A 34 -5.65 2.85 -0.70
N LYS A 35 -6.36 3.73 0.01
CA LYS A 35 -6.93 3.37 1.30
C LYS A 35 -8.05 2.37 1.01
N ILE A 36 -7.74 1.08 1.07
CA ILE A 36 -8.71 0.03 0.77
C ILE A 36 -9.77 0.07 1.86
N GLN A 37 -11.03 0.34 1.50
CA GLN A 37 -12.12 0.37 2.47
C GLN A 37 -12.22 -1.01 3.15
N GLY A 38 -12.18 -1.02 4.48
CA GLY A 38 -12.25 -2.25 5.28
C GLY A 38 -10.97 -3.09 5.35
N LYS A 39 -9.87 -2.70 4.67
CA LYS A 39 -8.57 -3.37 4.79
C LYS A 39 -7.47 -2.40 5.25
N THR A 40 -6.53 -2.93 5.99
CA THR A 40 -5.39 -2.22 6.56
C THR A 40 -4.11 -2.91 6.13
N ARG A 41 -3.12 -2.10 5.72
CA ARG A 41 -1.78 -2.57 5.43
C ARG A 41 -0.96 -2.60 6.73
N LEU A 42 -0.30 -3.71 7.00
CA LEU A 42 0.60 -3.87 8.15
C LEU A 42 2.04 -3.82 7.70
N PHE A 43 2.86 -3.09 8.45
CA PHE A 43 4.31 -3.13 8.40
C PHE A 43 4.83 -4.24 9.30
N ILE A 44 5.78 -5.02 8.79
CA ILE A 44 6.42 -6.11 9.52
C ILE A 44 7.93 -5.88 9.50
N ALA A 45 8.55 -5.78 10.67
CA ALA A 45 9.99 -5.57 10.84
C ALA A 45 10.81 -6.86 10.59
N ARG A 46 10.45 -7.62 9.55
CA ARG A 46 11.16 -8.78 9.02
C ARG A 46 11.16 -8.74 7.50
N GLY A 47 12.33 -8.88 6.90
CA GLY A 47 12.51 -8.87 5.45
C GLY A 47 13.32 -10.06 4.93
N GLN A 48 13.83 -9.95 3.71
CA GLN A 48 14.67 -10.97 3.09
C GLN A 48 15.95 -11.26 3.91
N LYS A 49 16.51 -10.24 4.58
CA LYS A 49 17.65 -10.40 5.49
C LYS A 49 17.35 -11.26 6.71
N ASP A 50 16.07 -11.38 7.07
CA ASP A 50 15.59 -12.27 8.11
C ASP A 50 15.10 -13.62 7.54
N ASP A 51 15.52 -13.98 6.33
CA ASP A 51 15.11 -15.20 5.59
C ASP A 51 13.58 -15.28 5.35
N MET A 52 12.92 -14.13 5.23
CA MET A 52 11.52 -14.08 4.84
C MET A 52 11.36 -14.14 3.32
N ASN A 53 10.47 -15.01 2.87
CA ASN A 53 9.89 -15.00 1.54
C ASN A 53 8.35 -14.90 1.66
N LYS A 54 7.63 -14.64 0.56
CA LYS A 54 6.16 -14.45 0.62
C LYS A 54 5.44 -15.59 1.35
N ARG A 55 5.83 -16.84 1.08
CA ARG A 55 5.22 -18.04 1.69
C ARG A 55 5.54 -18.16 3.17
N LYS A 56 6.80 -17.95 3.56
CA LYS A 56 7.27 -17.97 4.95
C LYS A 56 6.61 -16.87 5.76
N LEU A 57 6.44 -15.67 5.19
CA LEU A 57 5.79 -14.55 5.86
C LEU A 57 4.30 -14.84 6.13
N VAL A 58 3.57 -15.36 5.15
CA VAL A 58 2.16 -15.78 5.35
C VAL A 58 2.07 -16.85 6.43
N SER A 59 2.91 -17.88 6.34
CA SER A 59 2.95 -18.97 7.32
C SER A 59 3.28 -18.47 8.73
N PHE A 60 4.20 -17.52 8.84
CA PHE A 60 4.60 -16.91 10.11
C PHE A 60 3.43 -16.17 10.78
N ILE A 61 2.64 -15.42 10.00
CA ILE A 61 1.49 -14.68 10.53
C ILE A 61 0.37 -15.65 10.89
N LYS A 62 0.09 -16.63 10.03
CA LYS A 62 -0.90 -17.69 10.29
C LYS A 62 -0.62 -18.42 11.59
N ASN A 63 0.62 -18.88 11.79
CA ASN A 63 1.00 -19.65 12.98
C ASN A 63 0.90 -18.83 14.27
N LYS A 64 1.03 -17.50 14.19
CA LYS A 64 1.14 -16.62 15.35
C LYS A 64 -0.17 -15.92 15.70
N ALA A 65 -0.97 -15.57 14.71
CA ALA A 65 -2.23 -14.85 14.87
C ALA A 65 -3.46 -15.67 14.45
N ASN A 66 -3.28 -16.93 14.03
CA ASN A 66 -4.36 -17.84 13.62
C ASN A 66 -5.32 -17.24 12.57
N VAL A 67 -4.74 -16.54 11.59
CA VAL A 67 -5.49 -15.87 10.50
C VAL A 67 -5.52 -16.77 9.26
N GLU A 68 -6.64 -16.78 8.54
CA GLU A 68 -6.76 -17.51 7.27
C GLU A 68 -5.89 -16.93 6.16
N ASP A 69 -5.35 -17.80 5.30
CA ASP A 69 -4.51 -17.39 4.16
C ASP A 69 -5.28 -16.47 3.19
N ARG A 70 -6.60 -16.67 3.05
CA ARG A 70 -7.48 -15.85 2.20
C ARG A 70 -7.63 -14.42 2.71
N SER A 71 -7.40 -14.18 4.00
CA SER A 71 -7.49 -12.85 4.60
C SER A 71 -6.21 -12.04 4.38
N ILE A 72 -5.13 -12.65 3.89
CA ILE A 72 -3.83 -11.99 3.68
C ILE A 72 -3.63 -11.72 2.18
N ASP A 73 -3.75 -10.46 1.82
CA ASP A 73 -3.56 -9.94 0.47
C ASP A 73 -2.25 -9.13 0.34
N ASP A 74 -1.85 -8.83 -0.91
CA ASP A 74 -0.77 -7.89 -1.25
C ASP A 74 0.52 -8.06 -0.40
N VAL A 75 1.07 -9.28 -0.43
CA VAL A 75 2.29 -9.64 0.30
C VAL A 75 3.52 -9.12 -0.44
N GLN A 76 4.21 -8.16 0.18
CA GLN A 76 5.41 -7.53 -0.35
C GLN A 76 6.57 -7.70 0.62
N VAL A 77 7.68 -8.29 0.15
CA VAL A 77 8.86 -8.57 0.98
C VAL A 77 10.04 -7.75 0.47
N PHE A 78 10.55 -6.85 1.30
CA PHE A 78 11.72 -6.02 1.03
C PHE A 78 12.94 -6.58 1.78
N GLU A 79 14.12 -6.00 1.56
CA GLU A 79 15.34 -6.49 2.21
C GLU A 79 15.25 -6.52 3.74
N LYS A 80 14.72 -5.46 4.35
CA LYS A 80 14.75 -5.26 5.82
C LYS A 80 13.37 -5.37 6.50
N PHE A 81 12.31 -5.36 5.72
CA PHE A 81 10.95 -5.32 6.22
C PHE A 81 9.99 -5.91 5.19
N SER A 82 8.75 -6.10 5.58
CA SER A 82 7.69 -6.58 4.70
C SER A 82 6.39 -5.83 4.94
N PHE A 83 5.49 -5.93 3.98
CA PHE A 83 4.13 -5.46 4.09
C PHE A 83 3.14 -6.56 3.72
N ILE A 84 1.98 -6.53 4.36
CA ILE A 84 0.81 -7.31 4.01
C ILE A 84 -0.43 -6.43 4.09
N THR A 85 -1.49 -6.80 3.39
CA THR A 85 -2.81 -6.18 3.50
C THR A 85 -3.81 -7.19 4.05
N VAL A 86 -4.56 -6.81 5.08
CA VAL A 86 -5.54 -7.68 5.74
C VAL A 86 -6.80 -6.90 6.08
N PRO A 87 -7.97 -7.53 6.27
CA PRO A 87 -9.15 -6.88 6.83
C PRO A 87 -8.84 -6.17 8.16
N LEU A 88 -9.51 -5.05 8.44
CA LEU A 88 -9.26 -4.25 9.65
C LEU A 88 -9.35 -5.08 10.94
N LYS A 89 -10.36 -5.95 11.04
CA LYS A 89 -10.56 -6.84 12.20
C LYS A 89 -9.36 -7.77 12.42
N GLU A 90 -8.86 -8.39 11.37
CA GLU A 90 -7.68 -9.26 11.42
C GLU A 90 -6.42 -8.45 11.74
N ALA A 91 -6.31 -7.22 11.22
CA ALA A 91 -5.18 -6.35 11.46
C ALA A 91 -4.98 -6.05 12.95
N GLU A 92 -6.08 -5.71 13.64
CA GLU A 92 -6.08 -5.44 15.09
C GLU A 92 -5.66 -6.68 15.88
N HIS A 93 -6.23 -7.84 15.52
CA HIS A 93 -5.90 -9.11 16.15
C HIS A 93 -4.42 -9.48 16.00
N ILE A 94 -3.88 -9.36 14.77
CA ILE A 94 -2.46 -9.61 14.50
C ILE A 94 -1.58 -8.69 15.36
N ILE A 95 -1.85 -7.39 15.38
CA ILE A 95 -1.06 -6.43 16.17
C ILE A 95 -1.06 -6.81 17.66
N GLU A 96 -2.21 -7.24 18.20
CA GLU A 96 -2.32 -7.63 19.60
C GLU A 96 -1.51 -8.90 19.92
N CYS A 97 -1.63 -9.95 19.10
CA CYS A 97 -0.88 -11.20 19.26
C CYS A 97 0.64 -10.96 19.21
N PHE A 98 1.10 -10.13 18.28
CA PHE A 98 2.52 -9.81 18.13
C PHE A 98 3.09 -8.89 19.23
N LYS A 99 2.24 -8.09 19.89
CA LYS A 99 2.61 -7.27 21.06
C LYS A 99 2.80 -8.13 22.31
N LYS A 100 1.91 -9.09 22.57
CA LYS A 100 1.98 -9.97 23.75
C LYS A 100 3.30 -10.76 23.79
N ASP A 101 3.78 -11.19 22.63
CA ASP A 101 5.02 -11.97 22.51
C ASP A 101 6.32 -11.15 22.62
N ASN A 102 6.25 -9.81 22.55
CA ASN A 102 7.41 -8.93 22.61
C ASN A 102 7.29 -7.90 23.74
N ALA A 103 7.01 -8.36 24.95
CA ALA A 103 6.96 -7.53 26.15
C ALA A 103 8.28 -6.75 26.35
N GLY A 104 8.28 -5.45 26.01
CA GLY A 104 9.39 -4.52 26.23
C GLY A 104 10.33 -4.26 25.03
N ARG A 105 10.11 -4.87 23.85
CA ARG A 105 10.90 -4.62 22.64
C ARG A 105 10.12 -3.83 21.59
N ARG A 106 10.83 -3.28 20.59
CA ARG A 106 10.19 -2.59 19.45
C ARG A 106 9.16 -3.53 18.79
N PRO A 107 7.97 -3.03 18.46
CA PRO A 107 6.90 -3.85 17.89
C PRO A 107 7.34 -4.44 16.55
N LEU A 108 7.13 -5.75 16.40
CA LEU A 108 7.47 -6.47 15.16
C LEU A 108 6.46 -6.16 14.05
N VAL A 109 5.22 -5.85 14.41
CA VAL A 109 4.11 -5.58 13.50
C VAL A 109 3.43 -4.29 13.91
N GLU A 110 3.21 -3.39 12.96
CA GLU A 110 2.52 -2.11 13.15
C GLU A 110 1.60 -1.80 11.97
N MET A 111 0.64 -0.90 12.15
CA MET A 111 -0.09 -0.35 11.01
C MET A 111 0.88 0.42 10.12
N ALA A 112 0.86 0.14 8.82
CA ALA A 112 1.70 0.84 7.86
C ALA A 112 1.27 2.30 7.80
N THR A 113 2.14 3.19 8.28
CA THR A 113 1.93 4.63 8.14
C THR A 113 2.36 5.09 6.76
N LYS A 114 1.75 6.17 6.26
CA LYS A 114 2.24 6.82 5.04
C LYS A 114 3.68 7.26 5.30
N SER A 115 4.61 6.79 4.47
CA SER A 115 5.98 7.29 4.48
C SER A 115 5.95 8.80 4.26
N LYS A 116 6.34 9.58 5.28
CA LYS A 116 6.64 11.00 5.09
C LYS A 116 7.80 11.07 4.10
N LYS A 117 7.53 11.51 2.86
CA LYS A 117 8.61 11.82 1.91
C LYS A 117 9.55 12.78 2.62
N LYS A 118 10.81 12.37 2.85
CA LYS A 118 11.86 13.35 3.18
C LYS A 118 12.00 14.22 1.94
N LYS A 119 11.75 15.52 2.11
CA LYS A 119 12.13 16.52 1.11
C LYS A 119 13.65 16.53 0.96
#